data_AF-A0A810L660-F1
#
_entry.id   AF-A0A810L660-F1
#
_cell.length_a   1.000
_cell.length_b   1.000
_cell.length_c   1.000
_cell.angle_alpha   90.00
_cell.angle_beta   90.00
_cell.angle_gamma   90.00
#
_symmetry.space_group_name_H-M   'P 1'
#
loop_
_entity.id
_entity.type
_entity.pdbx_description
1 polymer ?
#
loop_
_entity_poly.entity_id
_entity_poly.type
_entity_poly.pdbx_seq_one_letter_code
_entity_poly.pdbx_strand_id
1 'polypeptide(L)'
;MSIWDDLTREEQVVMTTALEECYLNGVIGDYLGHAESGGAVWIFGNDVEAIEALIPRFAEVVRGMIRRDLIEIREPMDAVWDHAPAMTTAEIEATLADRRTWIWGDGDDTRMVMLMTTDLADRLLGR
;
A
#
# COMPACT_ATOMS: atom_id res chain seq x y z
N MET A 1 21.22 -3.68 -11.91
CA MET A 1 20.59 -3.98 -10.62
C MET A 1 19.34 -3.14 -10.59
N SER A 2 18.19 -3.80 -10.53
CA SER A 2 16.88 -3.15 -10.52
C SER A 2 16.55 -2.70 -9.10
N ILE A 3 15.76 -1.64 -8.92
CA ILE A 3 15.21 -1.30 -7.59
C ILE A 3 14.50 -2.51 -6.96
N TRP A 4 13.87 -3.35 -7.79
CA TRP A 4 13.23 -4.60 -7.36
C TRP A 4 14.16 -5.57 -6.61
N ASP A 5 15.46 -5.58 -6.93
CA ASP A 5 16.45 -6.43 -6.28
C ASP A 5 16.75 -5.95 -4.84
N ASP A 6 16.51 -4.66 -4.57
CA ASP A 6 16.79 -4.00 -3.29
C ASP A 6 15.55 -3.96 -2.35
N LEU A 7 14.36 -4.29 -2.86
CA LEU A 7 13.11 -4.31 -2.09
C LEU A 7 12.89 -5.65 -1.37
N THR A 8 12.41 -5.60 -0.12
CA THR A 8 11.90 -6.80 0.56
C THR A 8 10.61 -7.31 -0.10
N ARG A 9 10.15 -8.52 0.24
CA ARG A 9 8.88 -9.04 -0.29
C ARG A 9 7.68 -8.15 0.05
N GLU A 10 7.62 -7.57 1.25
CA GLU A 10 6.54 -6.64 1.60
C GLU A 10 6.63 -5.35 0.78
N GLU A 11 7.85 -4.82 0.63
CA GLU A 11 8.09 -3.61 -0.16
C GLU A 11 7.77 -3.83 -1.65
N GLN A 12 8.02 -5.02 -2.18
CA GLN A 12 7.65 -5.40 -3.55
C GLN A 12 6.14 -5.39 -3.74
N VAL A 13 5.36 -5.89 -2.77
CA VAL A 13 3.89 -5.88 -2.86
C VAL A 13 3.37 -4.44 -2.78
N VAL A 14 3.85 -3.64 -1.84
CA VAL A 14 3.48 -2.21 -1.73
C VAL A 14 3.83 -1.46 -3.02
N MET A 15 5.02 -1.69 -3.58
CA MET A 15 5.43 -1.07 -4.85
C MET A 15 4.53 -1.52 -6.01
N THR A 16 4.15 -2.80 -6.07
CA THR A 16 3.24 -3.32 -7.09
C THR A 16 1.87 -2.66 -6.99
N THR A 17 1.30 -2.58 -5.78
CA THR A 17 0.02 -1.89 -5.55
C THR A 17 0.09 -0.40 -5.95
N ALA A 18 1.21 0.27 -5.68
CA ALA A 18 1.42 1.67 -6.08
C ALA A 18 1.54 1.83 -7.60
N LEU A 19 2.18 0.89 -8.30
CA LEU A 19 2.28 0.89 -9.77
C LEU A 19 0.94 0.66 -10.46
N GLU A 20 0.06 -0.10 -9.81
CA GLU A 20 -1.31 -0.36 -10.25
C GLU A 20 -2.28 0.77 -9.84
N GLU A 21 -1.79 1.80 -9.13
CA GLU A 21 -2.58 2.95 -8.63
C GLU A 21 -3.75 2.48 -7.73
N CYS A 22 -3.52 1.41 -6.97
CA CYS A 22 -4.49 0.74 -6.13
C CYS A 22 -4.53 1.30 -4.69
N TYR A 23 -5.45 0.76 -3.88
CA TYR A 23 -5.68 1.20 -2.50
C TYR A 23 -4.87 0.41 -1.46
N LEU A 24 -4.60 1.06 -0.32
CA LEU A 24 -3.78 0.51 0.77
C LEU A 24 -4.43 -0.70 1.46
N ASN A 25 -5.76 -0.78 1.44
CA ASN A 25 -6.51 -1.92 1.95
C ASN A 25 -6.30 -3.21 1.14
N GLY A 26 -5.70 -3.13 -0.06
CA GLY A 26 -5.35 -4.30 -0.87
C GLY A 26 -4.02 -4.95 -0.49
N VAL A 27 -3.05 -4.15 -0.02
CA VAL A 27 -1.64 -4.56 0.12
C VAL A 27 -1.44 -5.83 0.94
N ILE A 28 -2.08 -5.93 2.11
CA ILE A 28 -1.87 -7.06 3.01
C ILE A 28 -2.59 -8.31 2.48
N GLY A 29 -3.78 -8.14 1.90
CA GLY A 29 -4.52 -9.24 1.26
C GLY A 29 -3.74 -9.82 0.08
N ASP A 30 -3.09 -8.97 -0.72
CA ASP A 30 -2.22 -9.38 -1.82
C ASP A 30 -1.01 -10.16 -1.30
N TYR A 31 -0.36 -9.65 -0.26
CA TYR A 31 0.79 -10.31 0.35
C TYR A 31 0.43 -11.71 0.88
N LEU A 32 -0.67 -11.82 1.62
CA LEU A 32 -1.17 -13.10 2.14
C LEU A 32 -1.54 -14.06 1.00
N GLY A 33 -2.26 -13.55 0.00
CA GLY A 33 -2.66 -14.27 -1.20
C GLY A 33 -1.51 -14.90 -1.98
N HIS A 34 -0.45 -14.13 -2.18
CA HIS A 34 0.78 -14.59 -2.84
C HIS A 34 1.57 -15.59 -1.99
N ALA A 35 1.63 -15.37 -0.68
CA ALA A 35 2.33 -16.26 0.25
C ALA A 35 1.67 -17.64 0.35
N GLU A 36 0.34 -17.69 0.33
CA GLU A 36 -0.44 -18.94 0.42
C GLU A 36 -0.46 -19.74 -0.88
N SER A 37 -0.46 -19.05 -2.03
CA SER A 37 -0.71 -19.70 -3.34
C SER A 37 0.54 -20.17 -4.07
N GLY A 38 1.76 -19.83 -3.60
CA GLY A 38 3.00 -20.38 -4.15
C GLY A 38 3.26 -20.09 -5.63
N GLY A 39 2.64 -19.03 -6.19
CA GLY A 39 2.96 -18.50 -7.51
C GLY A 39 1.87 -18.65 -8.58
N ALA A 40 1.77 -17.60 -9.40
CA ALA A 40 0.99 -17.41 -10.63
C ALA A 40 -0.53 -17.14 -10.52
N VAL A 41 -1.21 -17.49 -9.43
CA VAL A 41 -2.65 -17.16 -9.25
C VAL A 41 -2.81 -16.07 -8.19
N TRP A 42 -3.42 -14.95 -8.58
CA TRP A 42 -3.69 -13.81 -7.70
C TRP A 42 -5.00 -14.08 -6.94
N ILE A 43 -4.89 -14.68 -5.75
CA ILE A 43 -6.03 -14.92 -4.86
C ILE A 43 -5.90 -13.95 -3.70
N PHE A 44 -6.79 -12.96 -3.60
CA PHE A 44 -6.78 -12.00 -2.52
C PHE A 44 -7.07 -12.68 -1.16
N GLY A 45 -6.16 -12.55 -0.20
CA GLY A 45 -6.38 -13.03 1.17
C GLY A 45 -7.42 -12.15 1.87
N ASN A 46 -8.52 -12.73 2.35
CA ASN A 46 -9.61 -12.02 3.03
C ASN A 46 -9.77 -12.40 4.51
N ASP A 47 -8.79 -13.11 5.08
CA ASP A 47 -8.75 -13.39 6.51
C ASP A 47 -8.43 -12.11 7.28
N VAL A 48 -9.46 -11.52 7.89
CA VAL A 48 -9.37 -10.27 8.65
C VAL A 48 -8.41 -10.39 9.83
N GLU A 49 -8.38 -11.52 10.53
CA GLU A 49 -7.50 -11.69 11.69
C GLU A 49 -6.02 -11.76 11.24
N ALA A 50 -5.76 -12.46 10.13
CA ALA A 50 -4.43 -12.51 9.54
C ALA A 50 -3.97 -11.14 9.03
N ILE A 51 -4.87 -10.37 8.42
CA ILE A 51 -4.59 -9.00 7.98
C ILE A 51 -4.28 -8.11 9.19
N GLU A 52 -5.13 -8.12 10.22
CA GLU A 52 -4.96 -7.32 11.44
C GLU A 52 -3.61 -7.57 12.11
N ALA A 53 -3.19 -8.83 12.19
CA ALA A 53 -1.90 -9.20 12.76
C ALA A 53 -0.69 -8.60 12.01
N LEU A 54 -0.86 -8.29 10.71
CA LEU A 54 0.19 -7.74 9.85
C LEU A 54 0.16 -6.22 9.73
N ILE A 55 -0.92 -5.54 10.15
CA ILE A 55 -1.04 -4.06 10.06
C ILE A 55 0.18 -3.34 10.64
N PRO A 56 0.66 -3.62 11.88
CA PRO A 56 1.79 -2.87 12.43
C PRO A 56 3.07 -3.01 11.59
N ARG A 57 3.28 -4.19 10.99
CA ARG A 57 4.45 -4.46 10.13
C ARG A 57 4.35 -3.71 8.82
N PHE A 58 3.19 -3.76 8.15
CA PHE A 58 2.99 -3.07 6.88
C PHE A 58 2.93 -1.55 7.03
N ALA A 59 2.43 -1.04 8.16
CA ALA A 59 2.54 0.37 8.50
C ALA A 59 4.01 0.84 8.53
N GLU A 60 4.91 0.09 9.15
CA GLU A 60 6.35 0.41 9.14
C GLU A 60 6.96 0.32 7.73
N VAL A 61 6.57 -0.68 6.93
CA VAL A 61 7.03 -0.84 5.54
C VAL A 61 6.64 0.38 4.70
N VAL A 62 5.36 0.75 4.71
CA VAL A 62 4.85 1.92 3.97
C VAL A 62 5.52 3.19 4.45
N ARG A 63 5.67 3.36 5.78
CA ARG A 63 6.39 4.50 6.35
C ARG A 63 7.85 4.55 5.87
N GLY A 64 8.53 3.41 5.82
CA GLY A 64 9.90 3.28 5.32
C GLY A 64 10.03 3.64 3.83
N MET A 65 9.06 3.24 3.02
CA MET A 65 9.03 3.56 1.59
C MET A 65 8.72 5.04 1.33
N ILE A 66 7.80 5.64 2.08
CA ILE A 66 7.54 7.09 2.03
C ILE A 66 8.79 7.88 2.44
N ARG A 67 9.48 7.47 3.52
CA ARG A 67 10.74 8.13 3.95
C ARG A 67 11.86 8.04 2.93
N ARG A 68 11.89 6.98 2.11
CA ARG A 68 12.83 6.80 1.00
C ARG A 68 12.36 7.48 -0.29
N ASP A 69 11.24 8.21 -0.24
CA ASP A 69 10.64 8.89 -1.38
C ASP A 69 10.33 7.92 -2.52
N LEU A 70 9.84 6.72 -2.21
CA LEU A 70 9.50 5.69 -3.21
C LEU A 70 8.00 5.64 -3.53
N ILE A 71 7.17 5.99 -2.57
CA ILE A 71 5.71 5.99 -2.70
C ILE A 71 5.13 7.22 -1.99
N GLU A 72 3.95 7.61 -2.41
CA GLU A 72 3.10 8.58 -1.73
C GLU A 72 1.73 7.94 -1.46
N ILE A 73 1.05 8.42 -0.42
CA ILE A 73 -0.34 8.06 -0.14
C ILE A 73 -1.23 9.30 -0.10
N ARG A 74 -2.44 9.18 -0.64
CA ARG A 74 -3.47 10.22 -0.61
C ARG A 74 -4.85 9.59 -0.44
N GLU A 75 -5.82 10.39 -0.05
CA GLU A 75 -7.21 9.96 0.13
C GLU A 75 -8.15 10.88 -0.66
N PRO A 76 -8.19 10.74 -2.00
CA PRO A 76 -9.13 11.46 -2.84
C PRO A 76 -10.56 10.94 -2.65
N MET A 77 -11.52 11.85 -2.52
CA MET A 77 -12.94 11.50 -2.33
C MET A 77 -13.56 10.82 -3.56
N ASP A 78 -12.97 10.99 -4.74
CA ASP A 78 -13.48 10.58 -6.04
C ASP A 78 -12.52 9.64 -6.81
N ALA A 79 -11.53 9.08 -6.12
CA ALA A 79 -10.47 8.25 -6.71
C ALA A 79 -9.60 8.95 -7.78
N VAL A 80 -9.63 10.29 -7.83
CA VAL A 80 -8.74 11.07 -8.71
C VAL A 80 -7.57 11.60 -7.88
N TRP A 81 -6.38 11.06 -8.09
CA TRP A 81 -5.17 11.38 -7.32
C TRP A 81 -4.91 12.88 -7.14
N ASP A 82 -4.98 13.63 -8.25
CA ASP A 82 -4.68 15.07 -8.28
C ASP A 82 -5.71 15.93 -7.54
N HIS A 83 -6.86 15.37 -7.16
CA HIS A 83 -7.88 16.08 -6.39
C HIS A 83 -7.64 16.02 -4.89
N ALA A 84 -6.74 15.15 -4.41
CA ALA A 84 -6.29 15.15 -3.03
C ALA A 84 -4.94 15.88 -2.88
N PRO A 85 -4.80 16.77 -1.88
CA PRO A 85 -3.49 17.32 -1.53
C PRO A 85 -2.60 16.22 -0.94
N ALA A 86 -1.28 16.45 -0.98
CA ALA A 86 -0.32 15.62 -0.26
C ALA A 86 -0.63 15.64 1.25
N MET A 87 -0.59 14.47 1.88
CA MET A 87 -0.78 14.34 3.32
C MET A 87 0.44 14.86 4.08
N THR A 88 0.20 15.55 5.18
CA THR A 88 1.24 15.87 6.16
C THR A 88 1.74 14.61 6.86
N THR A 89 2.93 14.68 7.48
CA THR A 89 3.45 13.56 8.27
C THR A 89 2.46 13.09 9.35
N ALA A 90 1.78 14.01 10.03
CA ALA A 90 0.80 13.64 11.07
C ALA A 90 -0.42 12.91 10.48
N GLU A 91 -0.89 13.32 9.31
CA GLU A 91 -1.99 12.64 8.60
C GLU A 91 -1.59 11.26 8.10
N ILE A 92 -0.36 11.11 7.59
CA ILE A 92 0.20 9.80 7.22
C ILE A 92 0.24 8.89 8.45
N GLU A 93 0.79 9.35 9.58
CA GLU A 93 0.87 8.53 10.79
C GLU A 93 -0.52 8.13 11.31
N ALA A 94 -1.48 9.06 11.32
CA ALA A 94 -2.86 8.75 11.69
C ALA A 94 -3.50 7.75 10.73
N THR A 95 -3.21 7.86 9.44
CA THR A 95 -3.74 6.98 8.39
C THR A 95 -3.18 5.58 8.50
N LEU A 96 -1.88 5.42 8.71
CA LEU A 96 -1.24 4.12 8.88
C LEU A 96 -1.61 3.44 10.21
N ALA A 97 -1.97 4.22 11.24
CA ALA A 97 -2.47 3.69 12.51
C ALA A 97 -3.97 3.32 12.48
N ASP A 98 -4.74 3.83 11.51
CA ASP A 98 -6.18 3.58 11.42
C ASP A 98 -6.45 2.22 10.76
N ARG A 99 -7.06 1.31 11.53
CA ARG A 99 -7.48 -0.01 11.05
C ARG A 99 -8.31 0.05 9.76
N ARG A 100 -9.15 1.08 9.61
CA ARG A 100 -10.06 1.27 8.46
C ARG A 100 -9.35 1.53 7.13
N THR A 101 -8.07 1.90 7.20
CA THR A 101 -7.18 2.06 6.05
C THR A 101 -6.77 0.71 5.44
N TRP A 102 -6.67 -0.33 6.27
CA TRP A 102 -6.03 -1.59 5.91
C TRP A 102 -7.01 -2.72 5.59
N ILE A 103 -8.25 -2.61 6.08
CA ILE A 103 -9.24 -3.67 5.98
C ILE A 103 -10.44 -3.15 5.21
N TRP A 104 -10.76 -3.85 4.13
CA TRP A 104 -12.04 -3.69 3.45
C TRP A 104 -13.16 -4.15 4.38
N GLY A 105 -14.10 -3.25 4.68
CA GLY A 105 -15.27 -3.52 5.51
C GLY A 105 -16.54 -3.43 4.68
N ASP A 106 -17.61 -4.04 5.16
CA ASP A 106 -18.95 -3.83 4.60
C ASP A 106 -19.51 -2.49 5.12
N GLY A 107 -19.74 -1.53 4.23
CA GLY A 107 -20.35 -0.23 4.53
C GLY A 107 -19.40 0.97 4.48
N ASP A 108 -19.76 2.07 5.14
CA ASP A 108 -19.05 3.38 5.10
C ASP A 108 -17.78 3.43 5.97
N ASP A 109 -17.36 2.31 6.57
CA ASP A 109 -16.23 2.27 7.52
C ASP A 109 -14.86 2.07 6.85
N THR A 110 -14.77 2.00 5.52
CA THR A 110 -13.49 1.83 4.81
C THR A 110 -12.94 3.17 4.31
N ARG A 111 -11.64 3.39 4.54
CA ARG A 111 -10.91 4.52 3.99
C ARG A 111 -10.30 4.15 2.65
N MET A 112 -10.46 5.02 1.66
CA MET A 112 -9.98 4.81 0.29
C MET A 112 -8.64 5.52 0.08
N VAL A 113 -7.60 4.99 0.73
CA VAL A 113 -6.25 5.55 0.66
C VAL A 113 -5.55 4.97 -0.55
N MET A 114 -5.32 5.79 -1.58
CA MET A 114 -4.59 5.42 -2.80
C MET A 114 -3.09 5.44 -2.56
N LEU A 115 -2.37 4.55 -3.24
CA LEU A 115 -0.91 4.57 -3.35
C LEU A 115 -0.50 4.97 -4.75
N MET A 116 0.56 5.77 -4.86
CA MET A 116 1.26 5.98 -6.12
C MET A 116 2.77 5.95 -5.93
N THR A 117 3.48 5.65 -7.02
CA THR A 117 4.92 5.87 -7.11
C THR A 117 5.24 7.36 -7.17
N THR A 118 6.42 7.72 -6.66
CA THR A 118 6.96 9.08 -6.79
C THR A 118 7.78 9.22 -8.07
N ASP A 119 8.11 10.45 -8.46
CA ASP A 119 9.06 10.73 -9.55
C ASP A 119 10.43 10.08 -9.34
N LEU A 120 10.86 9.87 -8.09
CA LEU A 120 12.09 9.14 -7.81
C LEU A 120 11.93 7.65 -8.13
N ALA A 121 10.85 7.03 -7.65
CA ALA A 121 10.59 5.62 -7.94
C ALA A 121 10.44 5.38 -9.44
N ASP A 122 9.68 6.20 -10.15
CA ASP A 122 9.46 6.06 -11.60
C ASP A 122 10.79 6.09 -12.37
N ARG A 123 11.70 7.02 -12.03
CA ARG A 123 13.05 7.05 -12.61
C ARG A 123 13.87 5.79 -12.31
N LEU A 124 13.76 5.26 -11.09
CA LEU A 124 14.46 4.02 -10.69
C LEU A 124 13.88 2.78 -11.39
N LEU A 125 12.59 2.83 -11.76
CA LEU A 125 11.87 1.80 -12.50
C LEU A 125 12.02 1.94 -14.02
N GLY A 126 12.49 3.09 -14.51
CA GLY A 126 12.63 3.38 -15.94
C GLY A 126 11.32 3.76 -16.63
N ARG A 127 10.36 4.34 -15.89
CA ARG A 127 9.13 4.97 -16.40
C ARG A 127 9.37 6.46 -16.61
#